data_AF-A0A1B3NKP2-F1
#
_entry.id   AF-A0A1B3NKP2-F1
#
_cell.length_a   1.000
_cell.length_b   1.000
_cell.length_c   1.000
_cell.angle_alpha   90.00
_cell.angle_beta   90.00
_cell.angle_gamma   90.00
#
_symmetry.space_group_name_H-M   'P 1'
#
loop_
_entity.id
_entity.type
_entity.pdbx_description
1 polymer ?
#
loop_
_entity_poly.entity_id
_entity_poly.type
_entity_poly.pdbx_seq_one_letter_code
_entity_poly.pdbx_strand_id
1 'polypeptide(L)'
;MLLHAITRRERHAVTTEAMDLIAALGGWVDDARMFSNTMTTIRFHLAESRLEDLRSRLCEGGLPTTVAGGELRQSPSADSERAGSLQITFVHDEGDLRHDVPSVPG
;
A
#
# COMPACT_ATOMS: atom_id res chain seq x y z
N MET A 1 11.33 -4.24 1.80
CA MET A 1 10.73 -3.76 0.52
C MET A 1 9.61 -2.77 0.82
N LEU A 2 9.37 -1.79 -0.04
CA LEU A 2 8.27 -0.84 0.09
C LEU A 2 7.33 -0.89 -1.13
N LEU A 3 6.06 -1.14 -0.89
CA LEU A 3 4.96 -1.03 -1.85
C LEU A 3 4.18 0.24 -1.55
N HIS A 4 3.81 0.98 -2.59
CA HIS A 4 2.96 2.16 -2.50
C HIS A 4 1.67 1.95 -3.29
N ALA A 5 0.54 2.31 -2.70
CA ALA A 5 -0.76 2.31 -3.34
C ALA A 5 -1.51 3.60 -3.04
N ILE A 6 -2.36 4.01 -3.98
CA ILE A 6 -3.24 5.17 -3.84
C ILE A 6 -4.66 4.70 -4.15
N THR A 7 -5.62 5.03 -3.28
CA THR A 7 -7.01 4.63 -3.46
C THR A 7 -7.99 5.65 -2.91
N ARG A 8 -9.22 5.60 -3.44
CA ARG A 8 -10.40 6.33 -2.93
C ARG A 8 -11.35 5.43 -2.13
N ARG A 9 -11.02 4.14 -1.99
CA ARG A 9 -11.83 3.17 -1.26
C ARG A 9 -11.79 3.45 0.25
N GLU A 10 -12.82 2.98 0.96
CA GLU A 10 -12.92 3.15 2.41
C GLU A 10 -11.72 2.48 3.11
N ARG A 11 -11.14 3.21 4.07
CA ARG A 11 -9.86 2.86 4.69
C ARG A 11 -9.86 1.53 5.41
N HIS A 12 -10.85 1.29 6.28
CA HIS A 12 -10.90 0.07 7.08
C HIS A 12 -11.10 -1.15 6.19
N ALA A 13 -11.95 -1.05 5.18
CA ALA A 13 -12.16 -2.10 4.19
C ALA A 13 -10.87 -2.45 3.46
N VAL A 14 -10.16 -1.45 2.92
CA VAL A 14 -8.87 -1.68 2.23
C VAL A 14 -7.81 -2.24 3.16
N THR A 15 -7.72 -1.72 4.39
CA THR A 15 -6.73 -2.19 5.37
C THR A 15 -6.98 -3.64 5.73
N THR A 16 -8.24 -4.00 5.99
CA THR A 16 -8.65 -5.37 6.31
C THR A 16 -8.38 -6.31 5.15
N GLU A 17 -8.81 -5.94 3.93
CA GLU A 17 -8.58 -6.74 2.71
C GLU A 17 -7.08 -6.96 2.45
N ALA A 18 -6.25 -5.94 2.64
CA ALA A 18 -4.80 -6.09 2.47
C ALA A 18 -4.20 -7.07 3.49
N MET A 19 -4.63 -7.01 4.75
CA MET A 19 -4.18 -7.93 5.80
C MET A 19 -4.67 -9.37 5.52
N ASP A 20 -5.93 -9.54 5.11
CA ASP A 20 -6.50 -10.84 4.73
C ASP A 20 -5.76 -11.46 3.54
N LEU A 21 -5.42 -10.67 2.52
CA LEU A 21 -4.65 -11.14 1.37
C LEU A 21 -3.23 -11.58 1.75
N ILE A 22 -2.56 -10.83 2.63
CA ILE A 22 -1.24 -11.22 3.15
C ILE A 22 -1.34 -12.56 3.89
N ALA A 23 -2.33 -12.71 4.77
CA ALA A 23 -2.55 -13.95 5.50
C ALA A 23 -2.92 -15.14 4.59
N ALA A 24 -3.77 -14.91 3.59
CA ALA A 24 -4.17 -15.94 2.61
C ALA A 24 -3.00 -16.43 1.75
N LEU A 25 -1.96 -15.60 1.57
CA LEU A 25 -0.74 -15.96 0.86
C LEU A 25 0.33 -16.58 1.78
N GLY A 26 -0.01 -16.85 3.05
CA GLY A 26 0.88 -17.46 4.03
C GLY A 26 1.85 -16.49 4.68
N GLY A 27 1.65 -15.19 4.53
CA GLY A 27 2.39 -14.16 5.25
C GLY A 27 1.75 -13.78 6.58
N TRP A 28 2.39 -12.87 7.31
CA TRP A 28 1.81 -12.26 8.50
C TRP A 28 2.07 -10.75 8.54
N VAL A 29 1.27 -10.06 9.33
CA VAL A 29 1.35 -8.62 9.55
C VAL A 29 1.96 -8.38 10.92
N ASP A 30 3.04 -7.60 10.98
CA ASP A 30 3.64 -7.18 12.26
C ASP A 30 2.83 -6.05 12.89
N ASP A 31 2.51 -5.04 12.09
CA ASP A 31 1.72 -3.89 12.50
C ASP A 31 1.02 -3.21 11.33
N ALA A 32 -0.13 -2.61 11.61
CA ALA A 32 -0.78 -1.65 10.73
C ALA A 32 -0.89 -0.32 11.49
N ARG A 33 -0.25 0.72 10.98
CA ARG A 33 -0.24 2.06 11.60
C ARG A 33 -0.84 3.11 10.68
N MET A 34 -1.78 3.86 11.24
CA MET A 34 -2.31 5.07 10.63
C MET A 34 -1.40 6.25 11.01
N PHE A 35 -0.73 6.84 10.03
CA PHE A 35 0.13 8.01 10.24
C PHE A 35 -0.64 9.32 10.11
N SER A 36 -1.72 9.34 9.32
CA SER A 36 -2.60 10.50 9.16
C SER A 36 -4.02 10.07 8.75
N ASN A 37 -4.94 11.03 8.70
CA ASN A 37 -6.24 10.81 8.08
C ASN A 37 -6.16 10.44 6.60
N THR A 38 -4.99 10.44 5.95
CA THR A 38 -4.86 10.07 4.54
C THR A 38 -3.85 8.96 4.29
N MET A 39 -3.21 8.39 5.32
CA MET A 39 -2.16 7.40 5.12
C MET A 39 -2.16 6.29 6.17
N THR A 40 -2.08 5.05 5.68
CA THR A 40 -1.87 3.84 6.48
C THR A 40 -0.64 3.09 5.96
N THR A 41 0.17 2.55 6.86
CA THR A 41 1.28 1.67 6.52
C THR A 41 1.08 0.32 7.21
N ILE A 42 1.17 -0.75 6.43
CA ILE A 42 1.08 -2.13 6.90
C ILE A 42 2.46 -2.75 6.76
N ARG A 43 3.05 -3.19 7.87
CA ARG A 43 4.31 -3.93 7.90
C ARG A 43 4.02 -5.42 7.93
N PHE A 44 4.66 -6.17 7.06
CA PHE A 44 4.36 -7.58 6.87
C PHE A 44 5.58 -8.40 6.48
N HIS A 45 5.46 -9.70 6.64
CA HIS A 45 6.40 -10.71 6.16
C HIS A 45 5.71 -11.60 5.14
N LEU A 46 6.39 -11.85 4.02
CA LEU A 46 5.90 -12.73 2.97
C LEU A 46 7.07 -13.36 2.21
N ALA A 47 6.90 -14.61 1.76
CA ALA A 47 7.85 -15.26 0.86
C ALA A 47 8.02 -14.44 -0.43
N GLU A 48 9.25 -14.29 -0.91
CA GLU A 48 9.54 -13.52 -2.13
C GLU A 48 8.77 -14.05 -3.35
N SER A 49 8.59 -15.36 -3.45
CA SER A 49 7.79 -16.02 -4.50
C SER A 49 6.31 -15.64 -4.51
N ARG A 50 5.76 -15.14 -3.39
CA ARG A 50 4.34 -14.77 -3.25
C ARG A 50 4.06 -13.30 -3.46
N LEU A 51 5.11 -12.50 -3.65
CA LEU A 51 4.97 -11.06 -3.78
C LEU A 51 4.21 -10.63 -5.03
N GLU A 52 4.56 -11.19 -6.19
CA GLU A 52 3.87 -10.85 -7.44
C GLU A 52 2.39 -11.28 -7.40
N ASP A 53 2.10 -12.38 -6.70
CA ASP A 53 0.74 -12.82 -6.39
C ASP A 53 0.01 -11.78 -5.53
N LEU A 54 0.62 -11.32 -4.43
CA LEU A 54 0.05 -10.26 -3.59
C LEU A 54 -0.25 -9.00 -4.41
N ARG A 55 0.72 -8.54 -5.22
CA ARG A 55 0.55 -7.35 -6.06
C ARG A 55 -0.57 -7.52 -7.08
N SER A 56 -0.67 -8.69 -7.70
CA SER A 56 -1.72 -9.00 -8.66
C SER A 56 -3.09 -8.99 -8.00
N ARG A 57 -3.25 -9.66 -6.84
CA ARG A 57 -4.51 -9.68 -6.08
C ARG A 57 -4.94 -8.30 -5.60
N LEU A 58 -3.99 -7.49 -5.10
CA LEU A 58 -4.28 -6.10 -4.70
C LEU A 58 -4.72 -5.28 -5.92
N CYS A 59 -4.07 -5.44 -7.07
CA CYS A 59 -4.46 -4.78 -8.32
C CYS A 59 -5.87 -5.18 -8.76
N GLU A 60 -6.20 -6.47 -8.74
CA GLU A 60 -7.55 -6.99 -9.04
C GLU A 60 -8.61 -6.45 -8.07
N GLY A 61 -8.24 -6.24 -6.80
CA GLY A 61 -9.06 -5.57 -5.79
C GLY A 61 -9.17 -4.04 -5.96
N GLY A 62 -8.62 -3.46 -7.02
CA GLY A 62 -8.64 -2.01 -7.25
C GLY A 62 -7.65 -1.23 -6.38
N LEU A 63 -6.60 -1.89 -5.90
CA LEU A 63 -5.48 -1.30 -5.17
C LEU A 63 -4.16 -1.53 -5.94
N PRO A 64 -3.95 -0.84 -7.07
CA PRO A 64 -2.72 -0.96 -7.84
C PRO A 64 -1.52 -0.54 -7.00
N THR A 65 -0.46 -1.36 -7.00
CA THR A 65 0.75 -1.14 -6.20
C THR A 65 1.97 -0.88 -7.07
N THR A 66 2.78 0.10 -6.68
CA THR A 66 4.11 0.36 -7.23
C THR A 66 5.18 0.01 -6.20
N VAL A 67 6.34 -0.45 -6.66
CA VAL A 67 7.50 -0.70 -5.78
C VAL A 67 8.28 0.60 -5.65
N ALA A 68 8.44 1.09 -4.41
CA ALA A 68 9.23 2.28 -4.13
C ALA A 68 10.65 1.89 -3.71
N GLY A 69 11.66 2.52 -4.32
CA GLY A 69 13.06 2.41 -3.86
C GLY A 69 13.97 1.41 -4.60
N GLY A 70 13.77 1.23 -5.90
CA GLY A 70 14.65 0.41 -6.73
C GLY A 70 14.30 -1.08 -6.68
N GLU A 71 14.68 -1.77 -7.73
CA GLU A 71 14.24 -3.11 -8.11
C GLU A 71 14.26 -4.09 -6.93
N LEU A 72 13.26 -4.99 -6.92
CA LEU A 72 13.28 -6.20 -6.11
C LEU A 72 14.61 -6.90 -6.33
N ARG A 73 15.59 -6.67 -5.44
CA ARG A 73 16.84 -7.42 -5.49
C ARG A 73 16.45 -8.86 -5.27
N GLN A 74 16.43 -9.70 -6.29
CA GLN A 74 16.05 -11.09 -6.13
C GLN A 74 16.98 -11.70 -5.07
N SER A 75 16.46 -12.13 -3.90
CA SER A 75 17.27 -13.00 -3.06
C SER A 75 17.49 -14.28 -3.87
N PRO A 76 18.65 -14.94 -3.74
CA PRO A 76 18.93 -16.20 -4.45
C PRO A 76 18.03 -17.36 -4.02
N SER A 77 17.07 -17.15 -3.11
CA SER A 77 16.19 -18.18 -2.59
C SER A 77 14.75 -17.66 -2.58
N ALA A 78 13.92 -18.21 -3.48
CA ALA A 78 12.51 -17.86 -3.65
C ALA A 78 11.64 -18.16 -2.41
N ASP A 79 12.18 -18.96 -1.49
CA ASP A 79 11.57 -19.31 -0.20
C ASP A 79 12.02 -18.40 0.94
N SER A 80 12.97 -17.48 0.69
CA SER A 80 13.35 -16.50 1.69
C SER A 80 12.20 -15.55 1.94
N GLU A 81 11.74 -15.57 3.18
CA GLU A 81 10.77 -14.64 3.68
C GLU A 81 11.36 -13.25 3.80
N ARG A 82 10.60 -12.24 3.38
CA ARG A 82 11.07 -10.86 3.35
C ARG A 82 10.11 -9.94 4.08
N ALA A 83 10.69 -9.06 4.87
CA ALA A 83 9.99 -7.92 5.44
C ALA A 83 9.62 -6.91 4.34
N GLY A 84 8.32 -6.65 4.25
CA GLY A 84 7.67 -5.71 3.37
C GLY A 84 6.94 -4.61 4.15
N SER A 85 6.68 -3.51 3.47
CA SER A 85 5.81 -2.46 3.97
C SER A 85 4.90 -2.02 2.84
N LEU A 86 3.59 -2.02 3.06
CA LEU A 86 2.59 -1.51 2.14
C LEU A 86 2.09 -0.17 2.67
N GLN A 87 2.44 0.88 1.95
CA GLN A 87 1.98 2.24 2.22
C GLN A 87 0.79 2.57 1.33
N ILE A 88 -0.34 2.90 1.95
CA ILE A 88 -1.58 3.20 1.27
C ILE A 88 -1.95 4.65 1.55
N THR A 89 -2.08 5.44 0.49
CA THR A 89 -2.58 6.80 0.54
C THR A 89 -4.05 6.81 0.15
N PHE A 90 -4.89 7.30 1.06
CA PHE A 90 -6.34 7.45 0.89
C PHE A 90 -6.64 8.86 0.43
N VAL A 91 -7.19 8.97 -0.77
CA VAL A 91 -7.70 10.22 -1.32
C VAL A 91 -9.11 10.41 -0.79
N HIS A 92 -9.30 11.41 0.07
CA HIS A 92 -10.62 11.86 0.47
C HIS A 92 -11.07 12.97 -0.47
N ASP A 93 -12.26 12.82 -1.02
CA ASP A 93 -13.02 13.92 -1.63
C ASP A 93 -13.59 14.81 -0.51
N GLU A 94 -12.73 15.33 0.37
CA GLU A 94 -13.09 16.54 1.09
C GLU A 94 -12.94 17.64 0.04
N GLY A 95 -14.10 18.11 -0.46
CA GLY A 95 -14.21 18.82 -1.73
C GLY A 95 -13.03 19.72 -2.00
N ASP A 96 -12.48 19.58 -3.20
CA ASP A 96 -11.55 20.52 -3.80
C ASP A 96 -12.15 21.92 -3.66
N LEU A 97 -11.85 22.59 -2.55
CA LEU A 97 -12.14 23.99 -2.35
C LEU A 97 -11.14 24.65 -3.28
N ARG A 98 -11.59 24.90 -4.52
CA ARG A 98 -10.92 25.75 -5.49
C ARG A 98 -10.15 26.81 -4.72
N HIS A 99 -8.84 26.72 -4.72
CA HIS A 99 -8.00 27.81 -4.26
C HIS A 99 -8.29 28.95 -5.25
N ASP A 100 -9.19 29.86 -4.90
CA ASP A 100 -9.26 31.15 -5.58
C ASP A 100 -7.96 31.84 -5.21
N VAL A 101 -6.99 31.76 -6.12
CA VAL A 101 -5.72 32.47 -5.99
C VAL A 101 -6.12 33.95 -6.03
N PRO A 102 -5.97 34.73 -4.95
CA PRO A 102 -6.20 36.16 -5.08
C PRO A 102 -5.16 36.67 -6.08
N SER A 103 -5.62 37.20 -7.21
CA SER A 103 -4.75 37.98 -8.08
C SER A 103 -4.20 39.12 -7.22
N VAL A 104 -2.88 39.16 -7.01
CA VAL A 104 -2.20 40.29 -6.37
C VAL A 104 -1.83 41.31 -7.46
N PRO A 105 -2.51 42.46 -7.56
CA PRO A 105 -1.94 43.65 -8.17
C PRO A 105 -1.33 44.51 -7.06
N GLY A 106 -0.01 44.68 -7.12
CA GLY A 106 0.76 45.63 -6.32
C GLY A 106 1.95 46.11 -7.13
#